data_AF-A0A7X8HAB5-F1
#
_entry.id   AF-A0A7X8HAB5-F1
#
_cell.length_a   1.000
_cell.length_b   1.000
_cell.length_c   1.000
_cell.angle_alpha   90.00
_cell.angle_beta   90.00
_cell.angle_gamma   90.00
#
_symmetry.space_group_name_H-M   'P 1'
#
loop_
_entity.id
_entity.type
_entity.pdbx_description
1 polymer ?
#
loop_
_entity_poly.entity_id
_entity_poly.type
_entity_poly.pdbx_seq_one_letter_code
_entity_poly.pdbx_strand_id
1 'polypeptide(L)'
;MKVPNLLIIAGTGNKAGKTTLACRIIEKFRDRGVVAVKITPHFHENTPGLEPVIEKPGLSVYREKNRSTSKDTSRMLAAGAASAFFAKVTDDTLPEAFLEILKQMPEGAPVVCESPALRYYFDPGLFIVMKTLHADNQKDIGELLKFSHKEFTLNEISGNTELPVGFSYGTWYSL
;
A
#
# COMPACT_ATOMS: atom_id res chain seq x y z
N MET A 1 -8.47 13.82 -5.16
CA MET A 1 -7.81 14.69 -4.16
C MET A 1 -6.30 14.46 -4.20
N LYS A 2 -5.45 15.50 -4.14
CA LYS A 2 -3.98 15.32 -4.12
C LYS A 2 -3.49 14.91 -2.73
N VAL A 3 -2.62 13.91 -2.66
CA VAL A 3 -2.00 13.41 -1.42
C VAL A 3 -0.51 13.14 -1.68
N PRO A 4 0.36 14.16 -1.61
CA PRO A 4 1.75 14.04 -2.03
C PRO A 4 2.57 13.02 -1.22
N ASN A 5 2.24 12.86 0.07
CA ASN A 5 2.88 11.91 0.96
C ASN A 5 2.38 10.46 0.78
N LEU A 6 1.52 10.19 -0.20
CA LEU A 6 1.04 8.86 -0.54
C LEU A 6 1.85 8.26 -1.69
N LEU A 7 2.29 7.02 -1.50
CA LEU A 7 2.78 6.12 -2.54
C LEU A 7 1.79 4.98 -2.68
N ILE A 8 1.17 4.84 -3.85
CA ILE A 8 0.27 3.73 -4.16
C ILE A 8 1.03 2.66 -4.95
N ILE A 9 0.92 1.41 -4.52
CA ILE A 9 1.44 0.23 -5.21
C ILE A 9 0.26 -0.56 -5.76
N ALA A 10 0.17 -0.62 -7.09
CA ALA A 10 -0.73 -1.50 -7.82
C ALA A 10 0.02 -2.71 -8.37
N GLY A 11 -0.71 -3.64 -8.98
CA GLY A 11 -0.08 -4.71 -9.73
C GLY A 11 -1.05 -5.46 -10.60
N THR A 12 -0.56 -5.94 -11.74
CA THR A 12 -1.36 -6.54 -12.81
C THR A 12 -1.83 -7.96 -12.49
N GLY A 13 -1.55 -8.49 -11.30
CA GLY A 13 -2.00 -9.82 -10.88
C GLY A 13 -1.78 -10.10 -9.39
N ASN A 14 -2.33 -11.22 -8.93
CA ASN A 14 -2.00 -11.76 -7.61
C ASN A 14 -0.53 -12.19 -7.57
N LYS A 15 0.10 -12.07 -6.40
CA LYS A 15 1.52 -12.43 -6.20
C LYS A 15 2.54 -11.70 -7.12
N ALA A 16 2.15 -10.60 -7.77
CA ALA A 16 3.04 -9.76 -8.59
C ALA A 16 4.19 -9.07 -7.81
N GLY A 17 4.36 -9.32 -6.51
CA GLY A 17 5.43 -8.71 -5.71
C GLY A 17 5.08 -7.41 -4.99
N LYS A 18 3.82 -6.96 -5.01
CA LYS A 18 3.37 -5.70 -4.39
C LYS A 18 3.80 -5.55 -2.93
N THR A 19 3.43 -6.51 -2.07
CA THR A 19 3.81 -6.51 -0.65
C THR A 19 5.33 -6.52 -0.48
N THR A 20 6.06 -7.23 -1.35
CA THR A 20 7.52 -7.28 -1.29
C THR A 20 8.12 -5.92 -1.62
N LEU A 21 7.65 -5.24 -2.67
CA LEU A 21 8.04 -3.86 -2.97
C LEU A 21 7.72 -2.93 -1.81
N ALA A 22 6.52 -3.02 -1.24
CA ALA A 22 6.10 -2.21 -0.10
C ALA A 22 7.07 -2.38 1.08
N CYS A 23 7.42 -3.62 1.43
CA CYS A 23 8.37 -3.91 2.51
C CYS A 23 9.75 -3.30 2.23
N ARG A 24 10.28 -3.41 1.01
CA ARG A 24 11.59 -2.83 0.65
C ARG A 24 11.60 -1.30 0.71
N ILE A 25 10.51 -0.65 0.29
CA ILE A 25 10.36 0.81 0.40
C ILE A 25 10.29 1.20 1.88
N ILE A 26 9.46 0.52 2.67
CA ILE A 26 9.34 0.76 4.11
C ILE A 26 10.71 0.62 4.79
N GLU A 27 11.46 -0.45 4.48
CA GLU A 27 12.79 -0.68 5.04
C GLU A 27 13.76 0.46 4.69
N LYS A 28 13.79 0.91 3.41
CA LYS A 28 14.59 2.04 2.95
C LYS A 28 14.28 3.35 3.69
N PHE A 29 13.03 3.54 4.12
CA PHE A 29 12.55 4.80 4.72
C PHE A 29 12.12 4.66 6.19
N ARG A 30 12.49 3.59 6.88
CA ARG A 30 11.97 3.25 8.22
C ARG A 30 12.16 4.37 9.26
N ASP A 31 13.26 5.11 9.17
CA ASP A 31 13.59 6.21 10.09
C ASP A 31 12.75 7.49 9.83
N ARG A 32 11.89 7.48 8.80
CA ARG A 32 10.95 8.57 8.47
C ARG A 32 9.56 8.35 9.03
N GLY A 33 9.34 7.28 9.79
CA GLY A 33 8.03 6.99 10.40
C GLY A 33 6.95 6.58 9.40
N VAL A 34 7.32 5.73 8.42
CA VAL A 34 6.41 5.29 7.34
C VAL A 34 5.16 4.62 7.90
N VAL A 35 3.99 5.01 7.39
CA VAL A 35 2.71 4.36 7.65
C VAL A 35 2.38 3.43 6.50
N ALA A 36 2.21 2.15 6.81
CA ALA A 36 1.85 1.14 5.84
C ALA A 36 0.33 0.95 5.78
N VAL A 37 -0.22 0.80 4.58
CA VAL A 37 -1.66 0.62 4.39
C VAL A 37 -1.91 -0.49 3.38
N LYS A 38 -2.83 -1.40 3.71
CA LYS A 38 -3.37 -2.38 2.78
C LYS A 38 -4.88 -2.23 2.74
N ILE A 39 -5.44 -1.93 1.56
CA ILE A 39 -6.88 -1.87 1.35
C ILE A 39 -7.27 -2.94 0.33
N THR A 40 -8.32 -3.71 0.64
CA THR A 40 -8.75 -4.82 -0.22
C THR A 40 -10.27 -4.98 -0.19
N PRO A 41 -10.91 -5.35 -1.32
CA PRO A 41 -12.31 -5.78 -1.32
C PRO A 41 -12.48 -7.22 -0.81
N HIS A 42 -11.38 -7.94 -0.58
CA HIS A 42 -11.42 -9.33 -0.15
C HIS A 42 -11.61 -9.43 1.37
N PHE A 43 -12.83 -9.79 1.76
CA PHE A 43 -13.19 -10.08 3.14
C PHE A 43 -12.72 -11.48 3.54
N HIS A 44 -11.42 -11.65 3.76
CA HIS A 44 -10.89 -12.83 4.45
C HIS A 44 -11.10 -12.70 5.97
N GLU A 45 -11.08 -13.82 6.69
CA GLU A 45 -11.16 -13.83 8.15
C GLU A 45 -10.05 -12.96 8.77
N ASN A 46 -10.42 -12.25 9.83
CA ASN A 46 -9.49 -11.44 10.62
C ASN A 46 -8.46 -12.36 11.29
N THR A 47 -7.20 -11.97 11.26
CA THR A 47 -6.14 -12.68 11.99
C THR A 47 -5.86 -12.05 13.35
N PRO A 48 -5.30 -12.82 14.31
CA PRO A 48 -4.87 -12.27 15.60
C PRO A 48 -3.90 -11.11 15.43
N GLY A 49 -4.12 -10.01 16.16
CA GLY A 49 -3.28 -8.81 16.11
C GLY A 49 -3.93 -7.59 15.45
N LEU A 50 -5.13 -7.74 14.88
CA LEU A 50 -5.91 -6.63 14.35
C LEU A 50 -6.71 -5.93 15.46
N GLU A 51 -6.36 -4.69 15.77
CA GLU A 51 -7.08 -3.80 16.67
C GLU A 51 -8.09 -2.95 15.86
N PRO A 52 -9.40 -3.01 16.13
CA PRO A 52 -10.38 -2.28 15.34
C PRO A 52 -10.24 -0.76 15.52
N VAL A 53 -10.33 -0.02 14.42
CA VAL A 53 -10.37 1.46 14.38
C VAL A 53 -11.79 1.92 14.07
N ILE A 54 -12.43 1.32 13.05
CA ILE A 54 -13.83 1.52 12.68
C ILE A 54 -14.36 0.24 12.04
N GLU A 55 -15.59 -0.14 12.40
CA GLU A 55 -16.31 -1.25 11.79
C GLU A 55 -17.76 -0.86 11.56
N LYS A 56 -18.21 -0.91 10.32
CA LYS A 56 -19.59 -0.68 9.90
C LYS A 56 -19.89 -1.47 8.61
N PRO A 57 -21.14 -1.58 8.16
CA PRO A 57 -21.46 -2.30 6.93
C PRO A 57 -20.64 -1.80 5.73
N GLY A 58 -19.95 -2.73 5.06
CA GLY A 58 -19.09 -2.44 3.91
C GLY A 58 -17.72 -1.83 4.23
N LEU A 59 -17.43 -1.46 5.48
CA LEU A 59 -16.18 -0.81 5.89
C LEU A 59 -15.64 -1.38 7.20
N SER A 60 -14.41 -1.90 7.17
CA SER A 60 -13.68 -2.24 8.38
C SER A 60 -12.23 -1.80 8.27
N VAL A 61 -11.74 -1.05 9.25
CA VAL A 61 -10.34 -0.63 9.35
C VAL A 61 -9.78 -1.13 10.67
N TYR A 62 -8.59 -1.72 10.59
CA TYR A 62 -7.86 -2.25 11.72
C TYR A 62 -6.43 -1.72 11.73
N ARG A 63 -5.87 -1.54 12.92
CA ARG A 63 -4.45 -1.36 13.15
C ARG A 63 -3.81 -2.72 13.42
N GLU A 64 -2.78 -3.07 12.66
CA GLU A 64 -2.00 -4.28 12.90
C GLU A 64 -1.05 -4.08 14.08
N LYS A 65 -0.92 -5.11 14.92
CA LYS A 65 0.04 -5.17 16.05
C LYS A 65 0.98 -6.36 15.97
N ASN A 66 0.68 -7.35 15.12
CA ASN A 66 1.47 -8.55 14.98
C ASN A 66 2.52 -8.37 13.87
N ARG A 67 3.78 -8.70 14.18
CA ARG A 67 4.92 -8.62 13.26
C ARG A 67 5.36 -10.00 12.74
N SER A 68 4.73 -11.07 13.20
CA SER A 68 5.24 -12.43 13.05
C SER A 68 4.41 -13.31 12.12
N THR A 69 3.36 -12.77 11.49
CA THR A 69 2.53 -13.50 10.52
C THR A 69 2.95 -13.25 9.08
N SER A 70 2.48 -14.10 8.17
CA SER A 70 2.68 -13.97 6.73
C SER A 70 1.73 -12.96 6.05
N LYS A 71 0.83 -12.31 6.79
CA LYS A 71 -0.11 -11.32 6.24
C LYS A 71 0.62 -10.04 5.82
N ASP A 72 0.05 -9.33 4.85
CA ASP A 72 0.70 -8.18 4.22
C ASP A 72 1.06 -7.07 5.23
N THR A 73 0.11 -6.66 6.08
CA THR A 73 0.33 -5.61 7.10
C THR A 73 1.31 -6.03 8.17
N SER A 74 1.29 -7.31 8.58
CA SER A 74 2.28 -7.89 9.50
C SER A 74 3.69 -7.84 8.91
N ARG A 75 3.86 -8.21 7.64
CA ARG A 75 5.13 -8.09 6.91
C ARG A 75 5.60 -6.65 6.80
N MET A 76 4.70 -5.72 6.51
CA MET A 76 5.00 -4.28 6.42
C MET A 76 5.46 -3.72 7.78
N LEU A 77 4.84 -4.12 8.89
CA LEU A 77 5.35 -3.77 10.23
C LEU A 77 6.72 -4.39 10.51
N ALA A 78 6.91 -5.66 10.18
CA ALA A 78 8.20 -6.34 10.35
C ALA A 78 9.32 -5.65 9.57
N ALA A 79 9.02 -5.09 8.39
CA ALA A 79 9.95 -4.31 7.57
C ALA A 79 10.32 -2.94 8.17
N GLY A 80 9.65 -2.50 9.24
CA GLY A 80 9.99 -1.27 9.96
C GLY A 80 8.97 -0.13 9.84
N ALA A 81 7.75 -0.39 9.35
CA ALA A 81 6.70 0.62 9.38
C ALA A 81 6.40 1.05 10.83
N ALA A 82 6.18 2.34 11.05
CA ALA A 82 5.83 2.89 12.35
C ALA A 82 4.43 2.45 12.79
N SER A 83 3.51 2.33 11.82
CA SER A 83 2.20 1.69 11.99
C SER A 83 1.77 1.04 10.67
N ALA A 84 0.88 0.06 10.76
CA ALA A 84 0.27 -0.57 9.59
C ALA A 84 -1.24 -0.71 9.78
N PHE A 85 -1.99 -0.38 8.74
CA PHE A 85 -3.44 -0.46 8.72
C PHE A 85 -3.91 -1.44 7.65
N PHE A 86 -4.88 -2.27 8.04
CA PHE A 86 -5.59 -3.17 7.15
C PHE A 86 -7.03 -2.70 7.02
N ALA A 87 -7.50 -2.49 5.79
CA ALA A 87 -8.88 -2.11 5.52
C ALA A 87 -9.55 -3.09 4.56
N LYS A 88 -10.77 -3.50 4.93
CA LYS A 88 -11.71 -4.22 4.08
C LYS A 88 -12.84 -3.27 3.69
N VAL A 89 -13.06 -3.11 2.39
CA VAL A 89 -13.96 -2.07 1.86
C VAL A 89 -14.78 -2.58 0.68
N THR A 90 -15.93 -1.98 0.46
CA THR A 90 -16.56 -1.92 -0.88
C THR A 90 -16.02 -0.72 -1.67
N ASP A 91 -16.29 -0.65 -2.98
CA ASP A 91 -15.82 0.48 -3.80
C ASP A 91 -16.33 1.84 -3.27
N ASP A 92 -17.59 1.89 -2.82
CA ASP A 92 -18.22 3.11 -2.29
C ASP A 92 -17.63 3.59 -0.95
N THR A 93 -17.03 2.67 -0.17
CA THR A 93 -16.48 2.97 1.16
C THR A 93 -14.97 3.09 1.17
N LEU A 94 -14.30 2.82 0.04
CA LEU A 94 -12.85 2.91 -0.10
C LEU A 94 -12.30 4.30 0.24
N PRO A 95 -12.87 5.42 -0.26
CA PRO A 95 -12.35 6.76 0.08
C PRO A 95 -12.49 7.07 1.56
N GLU A 96 -13.63 6.69 2.15
CA GLU A 96 -13.88 6.87 3.58
C GLU A 96 -12.86 6.10 4.43
N ALA A 97 -12.60 4.84 4.09
CA ALA A 97 -11.61 4.01 4.78
C ALA A 97 -10.24 4.68 4.82
N PHE A 98 -9.81 5.21 3.67
CA PHE A 98 -8.51 5.86 3.57
C PHE A 98 -8.47 7.16 4.39
N LEU A 99 -9.54 7.97 4.33
CA LEU A 99 -9.65 9.19 5.15
C LEU A 99 -9.64 8.89 6.65
N GLU A 100 -10.29 7.82 7.10
CA GLU A 100 -10.23 7.39 8.50
C GLU A 100 -8.81 6.98 8.90
N ILE A 101 -8.06 6.32 8.02
CA ILE A 101 -6.64 6.01 8.27
C ILE A 101 -5.80 7.29 8.35
N LEU A 102 -6.04 8.29 7.48
CA LEU A 102 -5.32 9.57 7.54
C LEU A 102 -5.46 10.26 8.90
N LYS A 103 -6.63 10.17 9.55
CA LYS A 103 -6.86 10.74 10.89
C LYS A 103 -6.05 10.04 12.01
N GLN A 104 -5.53 8.84 11.75
CA GLN A 104 -4.83 8.01 12.75
C GLN A 104 -3.31 8.20 12.74
N MET A 105 -2.76 9.08 11.88
CA MET A 105 -1.32 9.27 11.73
C MET A 105 -0.91 10.74 11.77
N PRO A 106 0.37 11.03 12.05
CA PRO A 106 0.90 12.39 11.99
C PRO A 106 0.71 13.00 10.60
N GLU A 107 0.40 14.29 10.56
CA GLU A 107 0.29 15.04 9.31
C GLU A 107 1.60 14.96 8.51
N GLY A 108 1.49 14.70 7.21
CA GLY A 108 2.65 14.61 6.30
C GLY A 108 3.48 13.33 6.45
N ALA A 109 3.12 12.39 7.33
CA ALA A 109 3.82 11.11 7.45
C ALA A 109 3.87 10.38 6.10
N PRO A 110 5.01 9.77 5.69
CA PRO A 110 5.07 9.03 4.44
C PRO A 110 4.15 7.82 4.50
N VAL A 111 3.28 7.67 3.50
CA VAL A 111 2.32 6.55 3.40
C VAL A 111 2.72 5.64 2.25
N VAL A 112 2.84 4.34 2.52
CA VAL A 112 3.00 3.29 1.49
C VAL A 112 1.72 2.45 1.50
N CYS A 113 0.94 2.56 0.43
CA CYS A 113 -0.37 1.92 0.33
C CYS A 113 -0.41 0.89 -0.79
N GLU A 114 -0.76 -0.35 -0.46
CA GLU A 114 -1.13 -1.36 -1.45
C GLU A 114 -2.65 -1.34 -1.66
N SER A 115 -3.09 -0.62 -2.69
CA SER A 115 -4.48 -0.59 -3.15
C SER A 115 -4.59 0.02 -4.55
N PRO A 116 -4.72 -0.78 -5.62
CA PRO A 116 -4.85 -0.24 -6.98
C PRO A 116 -6.03 0.73 -7.13
N ALA A 117 -7.20 0.37 -6.58
CA ALA A 117 -8.43 1.15 -6.72
C ALA A 117 -8.38 2.52 -6.03
N LEU A 118 -7.49 2.71 -5.06
CA LEU A 118 -7.30 4.00 -4.39
C LEU A 118 -6.87 5.11 -5.36
N ARG A 119 -6.18 4.75 -6.46
CA ARG A 119 -5.72 5.71 -7.47
C ARG A 119 -6.86 6.42 -8.20
N TYR A 120 -8.07 5.84 -8.25
CA TYR A 120 -9.24 6.48 -8.85
C TYR A 120 -9.76 7.67 -8.02
N TYR A 121 -9.45 7.70 -6.72
CA TYR A 121 -9.97 8.71 -5.78
C TYR A 121 -8.91 9.74 -5.36
N PHE A 122 -7.66 9.29 -5.26
CA PHE A 122 -6.54 10.11 -4.81
C PHE A 122 -5.42 10.15 -5.84
N ASP A 123 -4.81 11.32 -5.97
CA ASP A 123 -3.65 11.59 -6.80
C ASP A 123 -2.40 11.55 -5.89
N PRO A 124 -1.65 10.44 -5.89
CA PRO A 124 -0.52 10.24 -4.98
C PRO A 124 0.72 10.99 -5.47
N GLY A 125 1.68 11.24 -4.58
CA GLY A 125 3.01 11.69 -5.00
C GLY A 125 3.72 10.68 -5.90
N LEU A 126 3.47 9.38 -5.66
CA LEU A 126 3.99 8.33 -6.52
C LEU A 126 3.00 7.16 -6.70
N PHE A 127 2.91 6.66 -7.93
CA PHE A 127 2.08 5.50 -8.28
C PHE A 127 2.95 4.49 -9.02
N ILE A 128 3.13 3.32 -8.42
CA ILE A 128 3.99 2.26 -8.93
C ILE A 128 3.12 1.05 -9.29
N VAL A 129 3.35 0.49 -10.48
CA VAL A 129 2.67 -0.73 -10.93
C VAL A 129 3.64 -1.91 -10.98
N MET A 130 3.33 -2.95 -10.22
CA MET A 130 4.03 -4.24 -10.29
C MET A 130 3.44 -5.12 -11.40
N LYS A 131 4.21 -5.40 -12.45
CA LYS A 131 3.82 -6.30 -13.53
C LYS A 131 4.11 -7.76 -13.16
N THR A 132 3.10 -8.61 -13.29
CA THR A 132 3.31 -10.06 -13.36
C THR A 132 3.74 -10.46 -14.78
N LEU A 133 4.71 -11.37 -14.88
CA LEU A 133 5.09 -12.02 -16.14
C LEU A 133 4.22 -13.26 -16.44
N HIS A 134 3.43 -13.71 -15.45
CA HIS A 134 2.53 -14.85 -15.61
C HIS A 134 1.17 -14.37 -16.15
N ALA A 135 0.66 -15.05 -17.18
CA ALA A 135 -0.62 -14.74 -17.82
C ALA A 135 -1.85 -15.08 -16.96
N ASP A 136 -1.69 -15.96 -15.97
CA ASP A 136 -2.80 -16.43 -15.13
C ASP A 136 -3.17 -15.39 -14.06
N ASN A 137 -4.47 -15.13 -13.91
CA ASN A 137 -5.06 -14.20 -12.92
C ASN A 137 -4.61 -12.74 -13.06
N GLN A 138 -4.53 -12.25 -14.30
CA GLN A 138 -4.32 -10.82 -14.54
C GLN A 138 -5.53 -10.01 -14.06
N LYS A 139 -5.27 -8.96 -13.29
CA LYS A 139 -6.26 -7.94 -12.96
C LYS A 139 -6.29 -6.95 -14.11
N ASP A 140 -7.49 -6.63 -14.60
CA ASP A 140 -7.65 -5.52 -15.53
C ASP A 140 -7.36 -4.21 -14.80
N ILE A 141 -6.15 -3.70 -15.02
CA ILE A 141 -5.71 -2.39 -14.55
C ILE A 141 -5.27 -1.51 -15.73
N GLY A 142 -5.75 -1.80 -16.94
CA GLY A 142 -5.32 -1.12 -18.17
C GLY A 142 -5.53 0.39 -18.09
N GLU A 143 -6.66 0.83 -17.53
CA GLU A 143 -6.93 2.25 -17.28
C GLU A 143 -5.94 2.87 -16.27
N LEU A 144 -5.50 2.11 -15.26
CA LEU A 144 -4.56 2.60 -14.26
C LEU A 144 -3.14 2.77 -14.81
N LEU A 145 -2.74 1.97 -15.80
CA LEU A 145 -1.41 2.08 -16.42
C LEU A 145 -1.15 3.49 -16.99
N LYS A 146 -2.21 4.19 -17.43
CA LYS A 146 -2.11 5.58 -17.92
C LYS A 146 -1.62 6.57 -16.86
N PHE A 147 -1.75 6.22 -15.58
CA PHE A 147 -1.33 7.05 -14.46
C PHE A 147 -0.03 6.57 -13.82
N SER A 148 0.61 5.50 -14.35
CA SER A 148 1.82 4.93 -13.75
C SER A 148 2.96 5.94 -13.83
N HIS A 149 3.61 6.18 -12.69
CA HIS A 149 4.84 6.98 -12.65
C HIS A 149 6.06 6.09 -12.87
N LYS A 150 6.01 4.85 -12.39
CA LYS A 150 6.99 3.78 -12.65
C LYS A 150 6.33 2.42 -12.67
N GLU A 151 6.98 1.48 -13.35
CA GLU A 151 6.57 0.09 -13.49
C GLU A 151 7.75 -0.82 -13.17
N PHE A 152 7.51 -1.91 -12.45
CA PHE A 152 8.54 -2.91 -12.12
C PHE A 152 8.01 -4.32 -12.26
N THR A 153 8.89 -5.27 -12.52
CA THR A 153 8.67 -6.71 -12.39
C THR A 153 9.29 -7.22 -11.09
N LEU A 154 8.89 -8.42 -10.65
CA LEU A 154 9.46 -9.03 -9.43
C LEU A 154 10.99 -9.22 -9.52
N ASN A 155 11.52 -9.54 -10.71
CA ASN A 155 12.96 -9.75 -10.91
C ASN A 155 13.75 -8.45 -10.74
N GLU A 156 13.23 -7.33 -11.24
CA GLU A 156 13.89 -6.01 -11.14
C GLU A 156 13.98 -5.51 -9.70
N ILE A 157 13.04 -5.93 -8.84
CA ILE A 157 13.04 -5.60 -7.42
C ILE A 157 13.62 -6.73 -6.54
N SER A 158 14.16 -7.79 -7.13
CA SER A 158 14.81 -8.87 -6.39
C SER A 158 16.28 -8.52 -6.09
N GLY A 159 16.80 -9.01 -4.96
CA GLY A 159 18.18 -8.76 -4.53
C GLY A 159 18.44 -7.35 -3.95
N ASN A 160 19.69 -6.90 -4.02
CA ASN A 160 20.17 -5.63 -3.44
C ASN A 160 20.00 -4.42 -4.38
N THR A 161 19.21 -4.53 -5.45
CA THR A 161 19.00 -3.45 -6.42
C THR A 161 18.42 -2.22 -5.74
N GLU A 162 19.07 -1.06 -5.84
CA GLU A 162 18.54 0.17 -5.27
C GLU A 162 17.21 0.54 -5.93
N LEU A 163 16.19 0.82 -5.11
CA LEU A 163 14.89 1.26 -5.61
C LEU A 163 14.98 2.75 -5.98
N PRO A 164 14.62 3.15 -7.22
CA PRO A 164 14.67 4.53 -7.68
C PRO A 164 13.48 5.35 -7.15
N VAL A 165 13.28 5.31 -5.83
CA VAL A 165 12.21 5.97 -5.10
C VAL A 165 12.83 6.90 -4.07
N GLY A 166 12.31 8.12 -3.98
CA GLY A 166 12.70 9.15 -3.02
C GLY A 166 11.50 9.70 -2.24
N PHE A 167 11.78 10.28 -1.07
CA PHE A 167 10.82 11.04 -0.27
C PHE A 167 11.48 12.30 0.27
N SER A 168 10.95 13.47 -0.10
CA SER A 168 11.46 14.77 0.35
C SER A 168 10.34 15.79 0.38
N TYR A 169 10.40 16.76 1.30
CA TYR A 169 9.39 17.82 1.44
C TYR A 169 7.94 17.30 1.45
N GLY A 170 7.70 16.19 2.17
CA GLY A 170 6.37 15.57 2.28
C GLY A 170 5.86 14.89 1.02
N THR A 171 6.71 14.67 0.01
CA THR A 171 6.30 14.16 -1.30
C THR A 171 7.12 12.93 -1.71
N TRP A 172 6.43 11.87 -2.14
CA TRP A 172 7.07 10.76 -2.85
C TRP A 172 7.37 11.14 -4.28
N TYR A 173 8.51 10.69 -4.80
CA TYR A 173 8.90 10.91 -6.19
C TYR A 173 9.74 9.75 -6.70
N SER A 174 9.88 9.67 -8.01
CA SER A 174 10.79 8.73 -8.64
C SER A 174 12.11 9.41 -9.00
N LEU A 175 13.20 8.64 -8.89
CA LEU A 175 14.51 8.95 -9.46
C LEU A 175 14.59 8.54 -10.94
#